data_AF-A0A7W4TQH9-F1
#
_entry.id   AF-A0A7W4TQH9-F1
#
_cell.length_a   1.000
_cell.length_b   1.000
_cell.length_c   1.000
_cell.angle_alpha   90.00
_cell.angle_beta   90.00
_cell.angle_gamma   90.00
#
_symmetry.space_group_name_H-M   'P 1'
#
loop_
_entity.id
_entity.type
_entity.pdbx_description
1 polymer ?
#
loop_
_entity_poly.entity_id
_entity_poly.type
_entity_poly.pdbx_seq_one_letter_code
_entity_poly.pdbx_strand_id
1 'polypeptide(L)'
;MGDAPVAGIASDDIGRVLLRVLQDPSTIGATVPAVSDVLTGEQMAAAFSAVLGEQVAYRPLTPAQFRAFPVPGAEELGNMFQYYAEFPESYNGRRDLAAAHALNPGHLNLTGFLTAHRARLTR
;
A
#
# COMPACT_ATOMS: atom_id res chain seq x y z
N MET A 1 -3.06 -8.54 4.36
CA MET A 1 -2.36 -9.71 3.81
C MET A 1 -2.61 -10.85 4.76
N GLY A 2 -3.44 -11.81 4.34
CA GLY A 2 -4.34 -12.40 5.33
C GLY A 2 -5.07 -11.26 6.05
N ASP A 3 -5.14 -11.33 7.38
CA ASP A 3 -5.81 -10.33 8.20
C ASP A 3 -4.92 -9.11 8.55
N ALA A 4 -3.61 -9.20 8.33
CA ALA A 4 -2.67 -8.13 8.66
C ALA A 4 -2.84 -6.90 7.74
N PRO A 5 -2.75 -5.66 8.25
CA PRO A 5 -2.81 -4.48 7.42
C PRO A 5 -1.52 -4.27 6.63
N VAL A 6 -1.65 -3.72 5.43
CA VAL A 6 -0.55 -3.49 4.48
C VAL A 6 -0.45 -2.01 4.15
N ALA A 7 0.77 -1.49 4.19
CA ALA A 7 1.05 -0.12 3.80
C ALA A 7 0.97 0.05 2.27
N GLY A 8 0.30 1.11 1.85
CA GLY A 8 0.20 1.52 0.45
C GLY A 8 0.56 2.99 0.27
N ILE A 9 0.99 3.33 -0.95
CA ILE A 9 1.24 4.71 -1.38
C ILE A 9 0.87 4.82 -2.86
N ALA A 10 0.27 5.93 -3.26
CA ALA A 10 0.07 6.24 -4.68
C ALA A 10 1.43 6.52 -5.35
N SER A 11 1.65 5.99 -6.56
CA SER A 11 2.94 6.15 -7.26
C SER A 11 3.37 7.61 -7.39
N ASP A 12 2.42 8.49 -7.68
CA ASP A 12 2.67 9.92 -7.90
C ASP A 12 3.10 10.64 -6.61
N ASP A 13 2.70 10.12 -5.44
CA ASP A 13 3.08 10.66 -4.14
C ASP A 13 4.54 10.34 -3.77
N ILE A 14 5.12 9.26 -4.31
CA ILE A 14 6.54 8.94 -4.10
C ILE A 14 7.40 10.09 -4.63
N GLY A 15 7.10 10.61 -5.83
CA GLY A 15 7.82 11.74 -6.40
C GLY A 15 7.71 13.01 -5.55
N ARG A 16 6.53 13.27 -4.97
CA ARG A 16 6.30 14.41 -4.08
C ARG A 16 7.08 14.29 -2.79
N VAL A 17 7.09 13.11 -2.17
CA VAL A 17 7.89 12.80 -0.98
C VAL A 17 9.38 13.00 -1.27
N LEU A 18 9.88 12.46 -2.38
CA LEU A 18 11.29 12.61 -2.77
C LEU A 18 11.69 14.08 -2.94
N LEU A 19 10.85 14.90 -3.58
CA LEU A 19 11.13 16.33 -3.73
C LEU A 19 11.32 17.01 -2.37
N ARG A 20 10.50 16.69 -1.37
CA ARG A 20 10.62 17.25 -0.02
C ARG A 20 11.89 16.79 0.68
N VAL A 21 12.22 15.51 0.59
CA VAL A 21 13.46 14.94 1.13
C VAL A 21 14.68 15.66 0.56
N LEU A 22 14.73 15.87 -0.77
CA LEU A 22 15.85 16.55 -1.42
C LEU A 22 15.96 18.04 -1.06
N GLN A 23 14.87 18.67 -0.62
CA GLN A 23 14.84 20.08 -0.21
C GLN A 23 15.16 20.29 1.27
N ASP A 24 15.19 19.23 2.08
CA ASP A 24 15.42 19.30 3.52
C ASP A 24 16.70 18.55 3.90
N PRO A 25 17.82 19.27 4.12
CA PRO A 25 19.09 18.66 4.54
C PRO A 25 19.02 17.86 5.84
N SER A 26 18.02 18.09 6.70
CA SER A 26 17.85 17.32 7.94
C SER A 26 17.50 15.85 7.69
N THR A 27 17.06 15.53 6.47
CA THR A 27 16.73 14.15 6.07
C THR A 27 17.96 13.31 5.68
N ILE A 28 19.16 13.90 5.60
CA ILE A 28 20.38 13.16 5.26
C ILE A 28 20.66 12.09 6.33
N GLY A 29 20.70 10.83 5.91
CA GLY A 29 20.90 9.68 6.80
C GLY A 29 19.63 9.23 7.55
N ALA A 30 18.50 9.91 7.36
CA ALA A 30 17.23 9.54 7.98
C ALA A 30 16.52 8.44 7.16
N THR A 31 15.69 7.64 7.85
CA THR A 31 14.67 6.82 7.20
C THR A 31 13.37 7.60 7.17
N VAL A 32 12.93 8.01 5.98
CA VAL A 32 11.72 8.81 5.81
C VAL A 32 10.56 7.90 5.39
N PRO A 33 9.42 7.89 6.11
CA PRO A 33 8.29 7.05 5.76
C PRO A 33 7.59 7.56 4.49
N ALA A 34 7.36 6.66 3.53
CA ALA A 34 6.57 6.91 2.34
C ALA A 34 5.36 5.98 2.34
N VAL A 35 4.25 6.46 2.89
CA VAL A 35 3.00 5.71 3.05
C VAL A 35 1.82 6.69 3.05
N SER A 36 0.70 6.28 2.44
CA SER A 36 -0.56 7.02 2.44
C SER A 36 -1.61 6.33 3.32
N ASP A 37 -1.69 5.00 3.28
CA ASP A 37 -2.59 4.20 4.12
C ASP A 37 -1.92 2.92 4.62
N VAL A 38 -2.48 2.36 5.70
CA VAL A 38 -2.16 1.03 6.21
C VAL A 38 -3.48 0.29 6.38
N LEU A 39 -3.81 -0.62 5.45
CA LEU A 39 -5.17 -1.20 5.32
C LEU A 39 -5.16 -2.72 5.33
N THR A 40 -6.15 -3.34 5.95
CA THR A 40 -6.43 -4.77 5.77
C THR A 40 -6.98 -5.06 4.37
N GLY A 41 -6.97 -6.33 3.96
CA GLY A 41 -7.56 -6.72 2.68
C GLY A 41 -9.06 -6.37 2.57
N GLU A 42 -9.80 -6.52 3.67
CA GLU A 42 -11.21 -6.13 3.75
C GLU A 42 -11.41 -4.62 3.57
N GLN A 43 -10.56 -3.79 4.19
CA GLN A 43 -10.62 -2.34 4.01
C GLN A 43 -10.28 -1.92 2.58
N MET A 44 -9.31 -2.60 1.93
CA MET A 44 -9.04 -2.38 0.51
C MET A 44 -10.25 -2.74 -0.35
N ALA A 45 -10.86 -3.92 -0.12
CA ALA A 45 -12.04 -4.36 -0.85
C ALA A 45 -13.22 -3.37 -0.67
N ALA A 46 -13.42 -2.85 0.55
CA ALA A 46 -14.42 -1.82 0.81
C ALA A 46 -14.15 -0.52 0.03
N ALA A 47 -12.90 -0.08 -0.10
CA ALA A 47 -12.53 1.08 -0.91
C ALA A 47 -12.83 0.84 -2.41
N PHE A 48 -12.53 -0.35 -2.94
CA PHE A 48 -12.92 -0.73 -4.30
C PHE A 48 -14.44 -0.72 -4.48
N SER A 49 -15.19 -1.30 -3.54
CA SER A 49 -16.66 -1.30 -3.59
C SER A 49 -17.26 0.10 -3.62
N ALA A 50 -16.74 1.01 -2.81
CA ALA A 50 -17.21 2.39 -2.77
C ALA A 50 -17.01 3.10 -4.13
N VAL A 51 -15.91 2.83 -4.83
CA VAL A 51 -15.57 3.50 -6.10
C VAL A 51 -16.25 2.84 -7.31
N LEU A 52 -16.37 1.51 -7.31
CA LEU A 52 -16.97 0.76 -8.41
C LEU A 52 -18.50 0.76 -8.35
N GLY A 53 -19.08 0.87 -7.15
CA GLY A 53 -20.53 0.77 -6.94
C GLY A 53 -21.05 -0.67 -6.93
N GLU A 54 -20.16 -1.66 -6.80
CA GLU A 54 -20.49 -3.08 -6.71
C GLU A 54 -19.72 -3.76 -5.59
N GLN A 55 -20.20 -4.92 -5.13
CA GLN A 55 -19.55 -5.65 -4.05
C GLN A 55 -18.25 -6.29 -4.52
N VAL A 56 -17.15 -5.95 -3.85
CA VAL A 56 -15.82 -6.52 -4.00
C VAL A 56 -15.49 -7.23 -2.70
N ALA A 57 -15.10 -8.51 -2.79
CA ALA A 57 -14.81 -9.34 -1.63
C ALA A 57 -13.32 -9.64 -1.56
N TYR A 58 -12.73 -9.49 -0.37
CA TYR A 58 -11.37 -9.96 -0.12
C TYR A 58 -11.38 -11.49 0.01
N ARG A 59 -10.46 -12.15 -0.69
CA ARG A 59 -10.26 -13.61 -0.62
C ARG A 59 -8.76 -13.88 -0.43
N PRO A 60 -8.28 -13.99 0.81
CA PRO A 60 -6.86 -14.21 1.05
C PRO A 60 -6.43 -15.58 0.52
N LEU A 61 -5.23 -15.63 -0.06
CA LEU A 61 -4.54 -16.86 -0.40
C LEU A 61 -3.44 -17.12 0.64
N THR A 62 -3.15 -18.39 0.90
CA THR A 62 -1.93 -18.72 1.64
C THR A 62 -0.69 -18.38 0.81
N PRO A 63 0.45 -18.09 1.44
CA PRO A 63 1.70 -17.88 0.70
C PRO A 63 2.05 -19.05 -0.24
N ALA A 64 1.84 -20.29 0.22
CA ALA A 64 2.08 -21.47 -0.60
C ALA A 64 1.16 -21.53 -1.84
N GLN A 65 -0.10 -21.14 -1.71
CA GLN A 65 -1.01 -21.03 -2.87
C GLN A 65 -0.53 -19.96 -3.85
N PHE A 66 -0.07 -18.81 -3.36
CA PHE A 66 0.42 -17.74 -4.22
C PHE A 66 1.68 -18.14 -4.99
N ARG A 67 2.64 -18.79 -4.32
CA ARG A 67 3.89 -19.27 -4.95
C ARG A 67 3.65 -20.33 -6.03
N ALA A 68 2.53 -21.03 -5.99
CA ALA A 68 2.16 -22.04 -6.98
C ALA A 68 1.60 -21.46 -8.29
N PHE A 69 1.36 -20.14 -8.37
CA PHE A 69 0.86 -19.54 -9.61
C PHE A 69 1.90 -19.60 -10.73
N PRO A 70 1.48 -19.85 -11.99
CA PRO A 70 2.37 -19.91 -13.14
C PRO A 70 2.67 -18.49 -13.69
N VAL A 71 3.09 -17.57 -12.81
CA VAL A 71 3.43 -16.19 -13.18
C VAL A 71 4.87 -15.85 -12.77
N PRO A 72 5.60 -15.05 -13.57
CA PRO A 72 6.92 -14.58 -13.16
C PRO A 72 6.87 -13.85 -11.82
N GLY A 73 7.80 -14.16 -10.92
CA GLY A 73 7.88 -13.52 -9.61
C GLY A 73 6.92 -14.08 -8.54
N ALA A 74 6.21 -15.18 -8.81
CA ALA A 74 5.25 -15.76 -7.86
C ALA A 74 5.91 -16.17 -6.53
N GLU A 75 7.14 -16.71 -6.58
CA GLU A 75 7.88 -17.12 -5.40
C GLU A 75 8.22 -15.92 -4.50
N GLU A 76 8.79 -14.88 -5.11
CA GLU A 76 9.20 -13.65 -4.44
C GLU A 76 8.01 -12.89 -3.86
N LEU A 77 6.92 -12.74 -4.62
CA LEU A 77 5.69 -12.11 -4.15
C LEU A 77 5.05 -12.90 -3.01
N GLY A 78 5.05 -14.24 -3.10
CA GLY A 78 4.57 -15.10 -2.02
C GLY A 78 5.38 -14.92 -0.73
N ASN A 79 6.71 -14.81 -0.84
CA ASN A 79 7.59 -14.52 0.30
C ASN A 79 7.33 -13.13 0.88
N MET A 80 7.16 -12.11 0.03
CA MET A 80 6.83 -10.74 0.45
C MET A 80 5.50 -10.69 1.22
N PHE A 81 4.47 -11.36 0.71
CA PHE A 81 3.16 -11.42 1.34
C PHE A 81 3.17 -12.22 2.65
N GLN A 82 3.96 -13.30 2.73
CA GLN A 82 4.19 -14.01 3.97
C GLN A 82 4.82 -13.10 5.03
N TYR A 83 5.86 -12.34 4.66
CA TYR A 83 6.49 -11.39 5.58
C TYR A 83 5.51 -10.32 6.08
N TYR A 84 4.64 -9.79 5.21
CA TYR A 84 3.62 -8.80 5.61
C TYR A 84 2.59 -9.38 6.59
N ALA A 85 2.27 -10.67 6.45
CA ALA A 85 1.31 -11.36 7.30
C ALA A 85 1.91 -11.77 8.67
N GLU A 86 3.14 -12.27 8.69
CA GLU A 86 3.77 -12.83 9.89
C GLU A 86 4.53 -11.79 10.72
N PHE A 87 4.97 -10.68 10.10
CA PHE A 87 5.75 -9.63 10.77
C PHE A 87 5.16 -8.23 10.56
N PRO A 88 3.86 -8.00 10.81
CA PRO A 88 3.20 -6.73 10.51
C PRO A 88 3.75 -5.56 11.33
N GLU A 89 4.25 -5.79 12.54
CA GLU A 89 4.89 -4.75 13.35
C GLU A 89 6.24 -4.32 12.77
N SER A 90 7.05 -5.28 12.31
CA SER A 90 8.33 -4.99 11.65
C SER A 90 8.10 -4.25 10.33
N TYR A 91 7.11 -4.69 9.56
CA TYR A 91 6.75 -4.09 8.28
C TYR A 91 6.12 -2.70 8.47
N ASN A 92 5.04 -2.55 9.22
CA ASN A 92 4.33 -1.28 9.36
C ASN A 92 5.00 -0.31 10.35
N GLY A 93 5.76 -0.80 11.34
CA GLY A 93 6.37 0.04 12.38
C GLY A 93 7.39 1.05 11.86
N ARG A 94 7.90 0.86 10.64
CA ARG A 94 8.79 1.82 9.96
C ARG A 94 8.05 2.89 9.14
N ARG A 95 6.72 2.87 9.15
CA ARG A 95 5.84 3.66 8.28
C ARG A 95 4.89 4.50 9.12
N ASP A 96 5.44 5.46 9.86
CA ASP A 96 4.65 6.43 10.61
C ASP A 96 3.77 7.26 9.64
N LEU A 97 2.45 7.03 9.73
CA LEU A 97 1.45 7.70 8.91
C LEU A 97 1.40 9.20 9.19
N ALA A 98 1.48 9.62 10.45
CA ALA A 98 1.39 11.03 10.81
C ALA A 98 2.58 11.81 10.25
N ALA A 99 3.78 11.23 10.35
CA ALA A 99 4.98 11.81 9.76
C ALA A 99 4.90 11.86 8.21
N ALA A 100 4.44 10.78 7.58
CA ALA A 100 4.29 10.73 6.12
C ALA A 100 3.26 11.74 5.60
N HIS A 101 2.12 11.88 6.29
CA HIS A 101 1.07 12.83 5.96
C HIS A 101 1.50 14.27 6.19
N ALA A 102 2.27 14.55 7.24
CA ALA A 102 2.87 15.87 7.45
C ALA A 102 3.85 16.25 6.33
N LEU A 103 4.62 15.28 5.83
CA LEU A 103 5.57 15.47 4.73
C LEU A 103 4.86 15.70 3.38
N ASN A 104 3.78 14.97 3.12
CA ASN A 104 2.94 15.13 1.92
C ASN A 104 1.46 15.30 2.30
N PRO A 105 1.00 16.51 2.68
CA PRO A 105 -0.38 16.75 3.07
C PRO A 105 -1.41 16.51 1.95
N GLY A 106 -0.96 16.55 0.70
CA GLY A 106 -1.78 16.30 -0.49
C GLY A 106 -1.71 14.86 -1.01
N HIS A 107 -1.34 13.90 -0.15
CA HIS A 107 -1.31 12.49 -0.50
C HIS A 107 -2.69 11.97 -0.89
N LEU A 108 -2.72 10.98 -1.77
CA LEU A 108 -3.92 10.21 -2.07
C LEU A 108 -3.97 9.00 -1.15
N ASN A 109 -5.07 8.88 -0.40
CA ASN A 109 -5.47 7.60 0.15
C ASN A 109 -6.00 6.66 -0.95
N LEU A 110 -6.20 5.39 -0.64
CA LEU A 110 -6.60 4.36 -1.62
C LEU A 110 -7.90 4.74 -2.34
N THR A 111 -8.93 5.21 -1.62
CA THR A 111 -10.18 5.64 -2.25
C THR A 111 -9.98 6.82 -3.21
N GLY A 112 -9.15 7.81 -2.84
CA GLY A 112 -8.80 8.93 -3.69
C GLY A 112 -8.05 8.49 -4.94
N PHE A 113 -7.07 7.60 -4.79
CA PHE A 113 -6.33 7.01 -5.90
C PHE A 113 -7.25 6.24 -6.85
N LEU A 114 -8.10 5.35 -6.32
CA LEU A 114 -9.06 4.57 -7.11
C LEU A 114 -10.05 5.48 -7.84
N THR A 115 -10.52 6.54 -7.20
CA THR A 115 -11.42 7.53 -7.82
C THR A 115 -10.74 8.24 -8.99
N ALA A 116 -9.51 8.72 -8.80
CA ALA A 116 -8.73 9.37 -9.85
C ALA A 116 -8.43 8.44 -11.04
N HIS A 117 -8.41 7.13 -10.83
CA HIS A 117 -8.14 6.12 -11.85
C HIS A 117 -9.35 5.26 -12.22
N ARG A 118 -10.57 5.68 -11.87
CA ARG A 118 -11.79 4.86 -12.02
C ARG A 118 -11.98 4.34 -13.44
N ALA A 119 -11.70 5.17 -14.45
CA ALA A 119 -11.82 4.79 -15.87
C ALA A 119 -10.91 3.63 -16.30
N ARG A 120 -9.85 3.31 -15.54
CA ARG A 120 -8.96 2.17 -15.79
C ARG A 120 -9.42 0.89 -15.10
N LEU A 121 -10.36 0.99 -14.16
CA LEU A 121 -10.91 -0.12 -13.39
C LEU A 121 -12.18 -0.68 -14.03
N THR A 122 -12.98 0.19 -14.63
CA THR A 122 -14.21 -0.17 -15.34
C THR A 122 -13.91 -0.43 -16.81
N ARG A 123 -14.37 -1.56 -17.35
CA ARG A 123 -14.36 -1.83 -18.81
C ARG A 123 -15.37 -0.96 -19.55
#